data_AF-A0A2A4VIF6-F1
#
_entry.id   AF-A0A2A4VIF6-F1
#
_cell.length_a   1.000
_cell.length_b   1.000
_cell.length_c   1.000
_cell.angle_alpha   90.00
_cell.angle_beta   90.00
_cell.angle_gamma   90.00
#
_symmetry.space_group_name_H-M   'P 1'
#
loop_
_entity.id
_entity.type
_entity.pdbx_description
1 polymer ?
#
loop_
_entity_poly.entity_id
_entity_poly.type
_entity_poly.pdbx_seq_one_letter_code
_entity_poly.pdbx_strand_id
1 'polypeptide(L)'
;MTHKSNPSEIKTYLKTISIFKDCSDSFLAKISANAQCQIHKKGKILFVHDDTIERFYIIKSGWVKLFRETLDGAQAVVDILDNHHVLGEIAIFENNIVPYSAEVVSNAEIISLPLANLKKEIKNDNQLALNMLKSMAHDRRRKDKEIEHRTIQNAPQRIGCFLLRLIDQNQKGPVTIHLPYDKTLVAARLGMQPETFSRALSKLRDETGIRINGATIEMESLDQIVRYSCAACSSNFPCQDLKTTS
;
A
#
# COMPACT_ATOMS: atom_id res chain seq x y z
N MET A 1 -5.79 -1.29 22.70
CA MET A 1 -6.84 -2.23 23.12
C MET A 1 -6.84 -3.38 22.14
N THR A 2 -6.51 -4.58 22.60
CA THR A 2 -6.59 -5.82 21.83
C THR A 2 -8.07 -6.15 21.65
N HIS A 3 -8.65 -5.86 20.49
CA HIS A 3 -9.90 -6.51 20.13
C HIS A 3 -9.56 -7.98 19.87
N LYS A 4 -10.12 -8.91 20.65
CA LYS A 4 -10.15 -10.32 20.26
C LYS A 4 -11.04 -10.41 19.03
N SER A 5 -10.44 -10.22 17.87
CA SER A 5 -11.17 -10.29 16.61
C SER A 5 -11.63 -11.72 16.36
N ASN A 6 -12.88 -11.84 15.96
CA ASN A 6 -13.51 -13.12 15.66
C ASN A 6 -12.77 -13.77 14.46
N PRO A 7 -12.23 -14.99 14.61
CA PRO A 7 -11.54 -15.69 13.51
C PRO A 7 -12.38 -15.83 12.23
N SER A 8 -13.71 -15.86 12.36
CA SER A 8 -14.65 -15.90 11.23
C SER A 8 -14.71 -14.59 10.44
N GLU A 9 -14.64 -13.45 11.14
CA GLU A 9 -14.59 -12.12 10.50
C GLU A 9 -13.26 -11.92 9.78
N ILE A 10 -12.15 -12.29 10.42
CA ILE A 10 -10.83 -12.25 9.79
C ILE A 10 -10.83 -13.13 8.54
N LYS A 11 -11.32 -14.37 8.63
CA LYS A 11 -11.42 -15.27 7.48
C LYS A 11 -12.17 -14.63 6.31
N THR A 12 -13.32 -14.01 6.61
CA THR A 12 -14.13 -13.33 5.59
C THR A 12 -13.37 -12.17 4.95
N TYR A 13 -12.65 -11.38 5.75
CA TYR A 13 -11.81 -10.30 5.25
C TYR A 13 -10.63 -10.80 4.42
N LEU A 14 -9.98 -11.91 4.80
CA LEU A 14 -8.88 -12.47 4.02
C LEU A 14 -9.32 -12.78 2.58
N LYS A 15 -10.56 -13.25 2.36
CA LYS A 15 -11.09 -13.51 1.01
C LYS A 15 -11.13 -12.28 0.10
N THR A 16 -11.16 -11.06 0.67
CA THR A 16 -11.19 -9.82 -0.12
C THR A 16 -9.80 -9.36 -0.55
N ILE A 17 -8.74 -9.99 -0.05
CA ILE A 17 -7.36 -9.61 -0.33
C ILE A 17 -6.82 -10.48 -1.47
N SER A 18 -6.23 -9.84 -2.49
CA SER A 18 -5.79 -10.51 -3.72
C SER A 18 -4.86 -11.69 -3.49
N ILE A 19 -3.97 -11.65 -2.49
CA ILE A 19 -3.05 -12.76 -2.22
C ILE A 19 -3.75 -14.02 -1.67
N PHE A 20 -4.93 -13.86 -1.06
CA PHE A 20 -5.72 -14.95 -0.50
C PHE A 20 -6.91 -15.34 -1.37
N LYS A 21 -7.07 -14.69 -2.53
CA LYS A 21 -8.09 -15.00 -3.52
C LYS A 21 -8.00 -16.46 -3.96
N ASP A 22 -9.13 -17.12 -4.13
CA ASP A 22 -9.22 -18.54 -4.53
C ASP A 22 -8.54 -19.54 -3.58
N CYS A 23 -8.02 -19.11 -2.42
CA CYS A 23 -7.51 -20.02 -1.40
C CYS A 23 -8.65 -20.81 -0.77
N SER A 24 -8.39 -22.08 -0.45
CA SER A 24 -9.41 -22.98 0.08
C SER A 24 -9.98 -22.50 1.42
N ASP A 25 -11.26 -22.78 1.66
CA ASP A 25 -11.93 -22.37 2.91
C ASP A 25 -11.32 -23.02 4.15
N SER A 26 -10.73 -24.21 3.99
CA SER A 26 -9.99 -24.92 5.03
C SER A 26 -8.66 -24.25 5.32
N PHE A 27 -7.90 -23.85 4.29
CA PHE A 27 -6.67 -23.08 4.42
C PHE A 27 -6.92 -21.78 5.19
N LEU A 28 -7.91 -20.99 4.75
CA LEU A 28 -8.21 -19.69 5.36
C LEU A 28 -8.64 -19.83 6.83
N ALA A 29 -9.39 -20.88 7.16
CA ALA A 29 -9.78 -21.16 8.55
C ALA A 29 -8.57 -21.48 9.45
N LYS A 30 -7.59 -22.23 8.95
CA LYS A 30 -6.39 -22.58 9.72
C LYS A 30 -5.50 -21.35 9.98
N ILE A 31 -5.29 -20.51 8.97
CA ILE A 31 -4.45 -19.32 9.14
C ILE A 31 -5.15 -18.23 9.96
N SER A 32 -6.49 -18.12 9.88
CA SER A 32 -7.24 -17.12 10.66
C SER A 32 -7.41 -17.48 12.13
N ALA A 33 -7.31 -18.76 12.50
CA ALA A 33 -7.50 -19.24 13.88
C ALA A 33 -6.57 -18.57 14.90
N ASN A 34 -5.34 -18.22 14.48
CA ASN A 34 -4.32 -17.57 15.33
C ASN A 34 -4.01 -16.13 14.88
N ALA A 35 -4.88 -15.56 14.07
CA ALA A 35 -4.76 -14.20 13.61
C ALA A 35 -5.10 -13.21 14.74
N GLN A 36 -4.46 -12.04 14.71
CA GLN A 36 -4.78 -10.94 15.61
C GLN A 36 -5.07 -9.70 14.78
N CYS A 37 -6.21 -9.04 14.99
CA CYS A 37 -6.46 -7.70 14.45
C CYS A 37 -6.24 -6.69 15.58
N GLN A 38 -5.38 -5.70 15.35
CA GLN A 38 -5.05 -4.69 16.35
C GLN A 38 -5.02 -3.31 15.71
N ILE A 39 -5.51 -2.32 16.46
CA ILE A 39 -5.31 -0.92 16.10
C ILE A 39 -3.98 -0.47 16.69
N HIS A 40 -3.07 -0.06 15.82
CA HIS A 40 -1.80 0.55 16.17
C HIS A 40 -1.88 2.07 15.97
N LYS A 41 -1.29 2.80 16.92
CA LYS A 41 -1.18 4.26 16.84
C LYS A 41 0.00 4.65 15.95
N LYS A 42 -0.03 5.87 15.41
CA LYS A 42 1.12 6.50 14.75
C LYS A 42 2.39 6.36 15.61
N GLY A 43 3.52 6.02 14.99
CA GLY A 43 4.82 5.80 15.62
C GLY A 43 5.07 4.36 16.06
N LYS A 44 4.10 3.44 15.93
CA LYS A 44 4.31 2.03 16.29
C LYS A 44 5.21 1.35 15.25
N ILE A 45 6.38 0.89 15.68
CA ILE A 45 7.22 -0.04 14.92
C ILE A 45 6.59 -1.43 14.92
N LEU A 46 6.41 -2.00 13.72
CA LEU A 46 5.92 -3.36 13.50
C LEU A 46 7.08 -4.37 13.52
N PHE A 47 8.19 -4.02 12.88
CA PHE A 47 9.44 -4.77 12.85
C PHE A 47 10.60 -3.86 12.41
N VAL A 48 11.83 -4.30 12.65
CA VAL A 48 13.07 -3.57 12.36
C VAL A 48 13.87 -4.31 11.29
N HIS A 49 14.59 -3.54 10.48
CA HIS A 49 15.56 -4.05 9.51
C HIS A 49 16.52 -5.09 10.11
N ASP A 50 16.77 -6.17 9.36
CA ASP A 50 17.58 -7.33 9.71
C ASP A 50 17.11 -8.14 10.93
N ASP A 51 15.96 -7.80 11.52
CA ASP A 51 15.35 -8.62 12.56
C ASP A 51 14.64 -9.84 11.98
N THR A 52 14.59 -10.87 12.81
CA THR A 52 13.71 -12.02 12.59
C THR A 52 12.27 -11.66 12.97
N ILE A 53 11.33 -11.89 12.05
CA ILE A 53 9.90 -11.71 12.33
C ILE A 53 9.19 -13.06 12.50
N GLU A 54 8.24 -13.10 13.43
CA GLU A 54 7.40 -14.29 13.67
C GLU A 54 6.00 -14.16 13.08
N ARG A 55 5.69 -12.99 12.52
CA ARG A 55 4.35 -12.66 12.04
C ARG A 55 4.39 -12.03 10.66
N PHE A 56 3.39 -12.38 9.87
CA PHE A 56 3.03 -11.76 8.61
C PHE A 56 1.95 -10.72 8.87
N TYR A 57 2.00 -9.55 8.23
CA TYR A 57 1.08 -8.45 8.51
C TYR A 57 0.29 -8.04 7.26
N ILE A 58 -0.96 -7.67 7.50
CA ILE A 58 -1.92 -7.22 6.50
C ILE A 58 -2.44 -5.87 6.97
N ILE A 59 -2.34 -4.86 6.12
CA ILE A 59 -2.89 -3.54 6.42
C ILE A 59 -4.37 -3.58 6.09
N LYS A 60 -5.23 -3.47 7.10
CA LYS A 60 -6.69 -3.39 6.89
C LYS A 60 -7.14 -1.94 6.68
N SER A 61 -6.51 -1.00 7.37
CA SER A 61 -6.69 0.43 7.16
C SER A 61 -5.47 1.21 7.66
N GLY A 62 -5.31 2.44 7.16
CA GLY A 62 -4.19 3.31 7.51
C GLY A 62 -2.96 3.09 6.64
N TRP A 63 -1.83 3.63 7.10
CA TRP A 63 -0.60 3.69 6.32
C TRP A 63 0.60 3.21 7.14
N VAL A 64 1.52 2.51 6.48
CA VAL A 64 2.77 2.00 7.05
C VAL A 64 3.96 2.47 6.21
N LYS A 65 4.97 3.06 6.82
CA LYS A 65 6.23 3.47 6.20
C LYS A 65 7.23 2.33 6.29
N LEU A 66 7.81 1.95 5.15
CA LEU A 66 9.04 1.16 5.09
C LEU A 66 10.24 2.09 5.02
N PHE A 67 11.26 1.83 5.84
CA PHE A 67 12.46 2.65 5.87
C PHE A 67 13.70 1.83 6.25
N ARG A 68 14.88 2.40 5.95
CA ARG A 68 16.17 1.98 6.52
C ARG A 68 16.77 3.14 7.30
N GLU A 69 17.47 2.82 8.36
CA GLU A 69 18.29 3.80 9.07
C GLU A 69 19.67 3.86 8.39
N THR A 70 20.14 5.08 8.12
CA THR A 70 21.49 5.34 7.64
C THR A 70 22.45 5.42 8.82
N LEU A 71 23.77 5.33 8.56
CA LEU A 71 24.79 5.30 9.62
C LEU A 71 24.80 6.56 10.50
N ASP A 72 24.30 7.68 9.98
CA ASP A 72 24.13 8.95 10.69
C ASP A 72 22.78 9.06 11.44
N GLY A 73 21.97 7.99 11.44
CA GLY A 73 20.68 7.92 12.13
C GLY A 73 19.51 8.53 11.37
N ALA A 74 19.71 9.00 10.13
CA ALA A 74 18.60 9.45 9.30
C ALA A 74 17.76 8.25 8.80
N GLN A 75 16.48 8.49 8.51
CA GLN A 75 15.60 7.46 7.95
C GLN A 75 15.44 7.67 6.45
N ALA A 76 15.97 6.73 5.67
CA ALA A 76 15.71 6.64 4.25
C ALA A 76 14.38 5.89 4.02
N VAL A 77 13.34 6.62 3.64
CA VAL A 77 12.04 6.03 3.29
C VAL A 77 12.15 5.24 2.00
N VAL A 78 11.76 3.97 2.06
CA VAL A 78 11.79 3.04 0.93
C VAL A 78 10.45 3.01 0.21
N ASP A 79 9.36 2.89 0.96
CA ASP A 79 7.99 2.88 0.41
C ASP A 79 6.99 3.27 1.51
N ILE A 80 5.77 3.65 1.11
CA ILE A 80 4.65 3.90 2.00
C ILE A 80 3.49 3.01 1.56
N LEU A 81 3.06 2.09 2.40
CA LEU A 81 2.08 1.07 2.09
C LEU A 81 0.72 1.40 2.69
N ASP A 82 -0.34 1.05 1.97
CA ASP A 82 -1.75 1.18 2.37
C ASP A 82 -2.42 -0.21 2.49
N ASN A 83 -3.75 -0.23 2.60
CA ASN A 83 -4.56 -1.43 2.73
C ASN A 83 -4.55 -2.39 1.52
N HIS A 84 -3.86 -2.04 0.43
CA HIS A 84 -3.64 -2.94 -0.70
C HIS A 84 -2.39 -3.79 -0.56
N HIS A 85 -1.62 -3.59 0.51
CA HIS A 85 -0.33 -4.21 0.71
C HIS A 85 -0.31 -5.14 1.92
N VAL A 86 0.60 -6.08 1.85
CA VAL A 86 1.00 -6.95 2.96
C VAL A 86 2.46 -6.69 3.30
N LEU A 87 2.88 -7.14 4.48
CA LEU A 87 4.24 -7.01 4.97
C LEU A 87 4.73 -8.35 5.55
N GLY A 88 6.02 -8.60 5.41
CA GLY A 88 6.66 -9.82 5.93
C GLY A 88 6.58 -11.01 4.96
N GLU A 89 6.14 -10.77 3.73
CA GLU A 89 6.18 -11.73 2.63
C GLU A 89 7.61 -12.17 2.31
N ILE A 90 8.59 -11.26 2.39
CA ILE A 90 10.01 -11.58 2.16
C ILE A 90 10.52 -12.59 3.19
N ALA A 91 10.15 -12.41 4.46
CA ALA A 91 10.49 -13.31 5.56
C ALA A 91 9.94 -14.74 5.36
N ILE A 92 8.91 -14.91 4.52
CA ILE A 92 8.44 -16.25 4.12
C ILE A 92 9.56 -17.02 3.40
N PHE A 93 10.31 -16.34 2.54
CA PHE A 93 11.32 -16.92 1.65
C PHE A 93 12.76 -16.75 2.15
N GLU A 94 13.04 -15.75 3.00
CA GLU A 94 14.39 -15.39 3.43
C GLU A 94 14.62 -15.60 4.95
N ASN A 95 14.55 -16.85 5.43
CA ASN A 95 14.92 -17.21 6.81
C ASN A 95 14.29 -16.35 7.93
N ASN A 96 13.08 -15.83 7.70
CA ASN A 96 12.35 -14.92 8.59
C ASN A 96 12.96 -13.52 8.75
N ILE A 97 13.97 -13.13 7.98
CA ILE A 97 14.63 -11.83 8.07
C ILE A 97 13.92 -10.82 7.16
N VAL A 98 13.82 -9.57 7.61
CA VAL A 98 13.22 -8.47 6.84
C VAL A 98 14.26 -7.43 6.41
N PRO A 99 14.26 -6.99 5.14
CA PRO A 99 15.28 -6.07 4.63
C PRO A 99 15.01 -4.59 4.96
N TYR A 100 13.93 -4.29 5.70
CA TYR A 100 13.49 -2.93 6.02
C TYR A 100 12.81 -2.91 7.39
N SER A 101 12.78 -1.74 8.03
CA SER A 101 11.93 -1.45 9.18
C SER A 101 10.53 -1.01 8.71
N ALA A 102 9.50 -1.30 9.51
CA ALA A 102 8.13 -0.88 9.24
C ALA A 102 7.53 -0.10 10.41
N GLU A 103 7.02 1.11 10.15
CA GLU A 103 6.40 2.01 11.13
C GLU A 103 4.99 2.42 10.70
N VAL A 104 4.04 2.36 11.62
CA VAL A 104 2.68 2.87 11.44
C VAL A 104 2.70 4.41 11.44
N VAL A 105 2.28 5.05 10.34
CA VAL A 105 2.39 6.51 10.15
C VAL A 105 1.06 7.27 10.25
N SER A 106 -0.05 6.54 10.24
CA SER A 106 -1.38 6.98 10.67
C SER A 106 -1.95 5.93 11.63
N ASN A 107 -2.99 6.23 12.42
CA ASN A 107 -3.70 5.14 13.10
C ASN A 107 -4.07 4.07 12.05
N ALA A 108 -3.72 2.82 12.33
CA ALA A 108 -3.82 1.73 11.37
C ALA A 108 -4.40 0.49 12.05
N GLU A 109 -5.32 -0.18 11.37
CA GLU A 109 -5.80 -1.49 11.75
C GLU A 109 -4.99 -2.54 10.99
N ILE A 110 -4.29 -3.41 11.73
CA ILE A 110 -3.38 -4.41 11.16
C ILE A 110 -3.84 -5.79 11.60
N ILE A 111 -4.00 -6.70 10.64
CA ILE A 111 -4.14 -8.13 10.90
C ILE A 111 -2.75 -8.75 10.85
N SER A 112 -2.40 -9.54 11.86
CA SER A 112 -1.16 -10.29 11.87
C SER A 112 -1.42 -11.78 11.98
N LEU A 113 -0.69 -12.59 11.21
CA LEU A 113 -0.78 -14.05 11.15
C LEU A 113 0.55 -14.66 11.61
N PRO A 114 0.57 -15.77 12.37
CA PRO A 114 1.82 -16.46 12.67
C PRO A 114 2.50 -16.95 11.39
N LEU A 115 3.75 -16.53 11.18
CA LEU A 115 4.50 -16.83 9.97
C LEU A 115 4.75 -18.34 9.82
N ALA A 116 5.01 -19.04 10.93
CA ALA A 116 5.19 -20.49 10.95
C ALA A 116 3.96 -21.25 10.42
N ASN A 117 2.76 -20.79 10.79
CA ASN A 117 1.51 -21.38 10.30
C ASN A 117 1.34 -21.13 8.81
N LEU A 118 1.60 -19.89 8.36
CA LEU A 118 1.52 -19.53 6.95
C LEU A 118 2.50 -20.37 6.11
N LYS A 119 3.76 -20.49 6.54
CA LYS A 119 4.78 -21.33 5.90
C LYS A 119 4.38 -22.80 5.81
N LYS A 120 3.80 -23.35 6.88
CA LYS A 120 3.33 -24.73 6.90
C LYS A 120 2.19 -24.94 5.90
N GLU A 121 1.22 -24.04 5.87
CA GLU A 121 0.06 -24.20 4.99
C GLU A 121 0.38 -23.90 3.52
N ILE A 122 1.33 -22.99 3.21
CA ILE A 122 1.82 -22.78 1.84
C ILE A 122 2.39 -24.07 1.22
N LYS A 123 3.04 -24.92 2.03
CA LYS A 123 3.55 -26.22 1.54
C LYS A 123 2.45 -27.22 1.20
N ASN A 124 1.25 -27.05 1.75
CA ASN A 124 0.12 -27.95 1.56
C ASN A 124 -0.87 -27.43 0.50
N ASP A 125 -0.95 -26.11 0.31
CA ASP A 125 -1.82 -25.44 -0.65
C ASP A 125 -1.02 -24.38 -1.43
N ASN A 126 -0.72 -24.71 -2.69
CA ASN A 126 0.14 -23.89 -3.55
C ASN A 126 -0.58 -22.62 -4.08
N GLN A 127 -1.90 -22.49 -3.90
CA GLN A 127 -2.64 -21.34 -4.42
C GLN A 127 -2.12 -20.02 -3.84
N LEU A 128 -1.81 -20.00 -2.53
CA LEU A 128 -1.22 -18.82 -1.90
C LEU A 128 0.15 -18.48 -2.50
N ALA A 129 1.00 -19.48 -2.76
CA ALA A 129 2.30 -19.24 -3.38
C ALA A 129 2.16 -18.64 -4.79
N LEU A 130 1.24 -19.17 -5.61
CA LEU A 130 0.94 -18.62 -6.94
C LEU A 130 0.41 -17.19 -6.86
N ASN A 131 -0.48 -16.90 -5.91
CA ASN A 131 -1.00 -15.56 -5.70
C ASN A 131 0.08 -14.58 -5.21
N MET A 132 0.98 -15.01 -4.33
CA MET A 132 2.13 -14.21 -3.90
C MET A 132 3.05 -13.89 -5.09
N LEU A 133 3.39 -14.89 -5.91
CA LEU A 133 4.17 -14.68 -7.14
C LEU A 133 3.50 -13.70 -8.10
N LYS A 134 2.18 -13.83 -8.27
CA LYS A 134 1.38 -12.90 -9.08
C LYS A 134 1.45 -11.48 -8.51
N SER A 135 1.28 -11.32 -7.19
CA SER A 135 1.39 -10.02 -6.50
C SER A 135 2.78 -9.40 -6.69
N MET A 136 3.85 -10.17 -6.48
CA MET A 136 5.23 -9.71 -6.70
C MET A 136 5.46 -9.27 -8.15
N ALA A 137 4.91 -9.99 -9.13
CA ALA A 137 4.98 -9.59 -10.53
C ALA A 137 4.21 -8.29 -10.82
N HIS A 138 3.06 -8.07 -10.15
CA HIS A 138 2.34 -6.81 -10.23
C HIS A 138 3.11 -5.65 -9.60
N ASP A 139 3.67 -5.85 -8.40
CA ASP A 139 4.47 -4.83 -7.73
C ASP A 139 5.75 -4.48 -8.49
N ARG A 140 6.39 -5.46 -9.12
CA ARG A 140 7.52 -5.22 -10.03
C ARG A 140 7.12 -4.34 -11.20
N ARG A 141 6.06 -4.70 -11.92
CA ARG A 141 5.54 -3.88 -13.03
C ARG A 141 5.18 -2.46 -12.58
N ARG A 142 4.60 -2.31 -11.39
CA ARG A 142 4.26 -1.01 -10.80
C ARG A 142 5.52 -0.16 -10.57
N LYS A 143 6.58 -0.74 -10.01
CA LYS A 143 7.86 -0.08 -9.80
C LYS A 143 8.54 0.30 -11.12
N ASP A 144 8.54 -0.59 -12.11
CA ASP A 144 9.08 -0.31 -13.44
C ASP A 144 8.38 0.90 -14.09
N LYS A 145 7.06 1.00 -13.93
CA LYS A 145 6.27 2.15 -14.41
C LYS A 145 6.49 3.42 -13.60
N GLU A 146 6.74 3.32 -12.30
CA GLU A 146 7.13 4.49 -11.52
C GLU A 146 8.48 5.05 -11.97
N ILE A 147 9.41 4.19 -12.40
CA ILE A 147 10.67 4.59 -13.02
C ILE A 147 10.41 5.28 -14.37
N GLU A 148 9.56 4.71 -15.22
CA GLU A 148 9.14 5.32 -16.49
C GLU A 148 8.45 6.69 -16.28
N HIS A 149 7.51 6.78 -15.34
CA HIS A 149 6.83 8.04 -15.02
C HIS A 149 7.81 9.11 -14.53
N ARG A 150 8.91 8.74 -13.86
CA ARG A 150 9.94 9.71 -13.46
C ARG A 150 10.66 10.34 -14.66
N THR A 151 10.71 9.68 -15.82
CA THR A 151 11.35 10.22 -17.03
C THR A 151 10.38 10.99 -17.92
N ILE A 152 9.10 10.59 -17.98
CA ILE A 152 8.13 11.19 -18.92
C ILE A 152 7.17 12.21 -18.28
N GLN A 153 6.94 12.14 -16.96
CA GLN A 153 5.97 13.01 -16.27
C GLN A 153 6.66 14.07 -15.42
N ASN A 154 6.07 15.27 -15.41
CA ASN A 154 6.44 16.29 -14.44
C ASN A 154 5.86 15.97 -13.05
N ALA A 155 6.37 16.64 -12.00
CA ALA A 155 5.96 16.35 -10.63
C ALA A 155 4.42 16.45 -10.39
N PRO A 156 3.71 17.50 -10.85
CA PRO A 156 2.24 17.55 -10.76
C PRO A 156 1.53 16.34 -11.35
N GLN A 157 1.93 15.89 -12.54
CA GLN A 157 1.34 14.72 -13.20
C GLN A 157 1.56 13.43 -12.40
N ARG A 158 2.75 13.24 -11.81
CA ARG A 158 3.03 12.08 -10.94
C ARG A 158 2.13 12.07 -9.70
N ILE A 159 1.87 13.23 -9.10
CA ILE A 159 0.93 13.37 -7.99
C ILE A 159 -0.47 12.99 -8.45
N GLY A 160 -0.93 13.50 -9.60
CA GLY A 160 -2.26 13.19 -10.11
C GLY A 160 -2.45 11.70 -10.43
N CYS A 161 -1.44 11.05 -11.03
CA CYS A 161 -1.45 9.60 -11.22
C CYS A 161 -1.50 8.82 -9.90
N PHE A 162 -0.80 9.28 -8.87
CA PHE A 162 -0.88 8.67 -7.54
C PHE A 162 -2.26 8.82 -6.93
N LEU A 163 -2.88 10.00 -7.02
CA LEU A 163 -4.25 10.20 -6.54
C LEU A 163 -5.23 9.29 -7.27
N LEU A 164 -5.14 9.19 -8.59
CA LEU A 164 -5.98 8.29 -9.40
C LEU A 164 -5.88 6.82 -8.97
N ARG A 165 -4.72 6.36 -8.47
CA ARG A 165 -4.54 5.00 -7.94
C ARG A 165 -5.25 4.75 -6.61
N LEU A 166 -5.54 5.79 -5.84
CA LEU A 166 -6.25 5.69 -4.57
C LEU A 166 -7.78 5.67 -4.72
N ILE A 167 -8.27 5.86 -5.95
CA ILE A 167 -9.70 5.97 -6.26
C ILE A 167 -10.19 4.64 -6.82
N ASP A 168 -11.38 4.21 -6.39
CA ASP A 168 -12.09 3.14 -7.10
C ASP A 168 -12.54 3.66 -8.48
N GLN A 169 -12.00 3.05 -9.53
CA GLN A 169 -12.27 3.46 -10.92
C GLN A 169 -13.75 3.28 -11.32
N ASN A 170 -14.54 2.55 -10.53
CA ASN A 170 -15.98 2.37 -10.75
C ASN A 170 -16.82 3.45 -10.06
N GLN A 171 -16.22 4.30 -9.22
CA GLN A 171 -16.92 5.37 -8.52
C GLN A 171 -17.44 6.42 -9.51
N LYS A 172 -18.74 6.73 -9.43
CA LYS A 172 -19.39 7.81 -10.19
C LYS A 172 -19.73 8.95 -9.24
N GLY A 173 -19.29 10.16 -9.57
CA GLY A 173 -19.56 11.37 -8.79
C GLY A 173 -18.37 11.84 -7.93
N PRO A 174 -18.61 12.68 -6.92
CA PRO A 174 -17.55 13.28 -6.11
C PRO A 174 -16.69 12.22 -5.41
N VAL A 175 -15.38 12.46 -5.36
CA VAL A 175 -14.40 11.58 -4.73
C VAL A 175 -13.66 12.33 -3.63
N THR A 176 -13.47 11.65 -2.50
CA THR A 176 -12.71 12.14 -1.35
C THR A 176 -11.59 11.17 -1.03
N ILE A 177 -10.35 11.68 -1.03
CA ILE A 177 -9.15 10.92 -0.71
C ILE A 177 -8.55 11.45 0.59
N HIS A 178 -8.25 10.54 1.52
CA HIS A 178 -7.54 10.87 2.75
C HIS A 178 -6.08 10.42 2.65
N LEU A 179 -5.18 11.38 2.47
CA LEU A 179 -3.73 11.15 2.50
C LEU A 179 -3.25 11.00 3.95
N PRO A 180 -2.08 10.36 4.18
CA PRO A 180 -1.45 10.42 5.49
C PRO A 180 -1.22 11.89 5.89
N TYR A 181 -1.43 12.20 7.17
CA TYR A 181 -1.28 13.57 7.71
C TYR A 181 0.06 14.20 7.34
N ASP A 182 1.10 13.36 7.28
CA ASP A 182 2.43 13.79 6.92
C ASP A 182 2.63 13.72 5.39
N LYS A 183 2.43 14.86 4.73
CA LYS A 183 2.64 15.01 3.27
C LYS A 183 4.07 14.68 2.84
N THR A 184 5.05 14.72 3.75
CA THR A 184 6.43 14.31 3.46
C THR A 184 6.51 12.82 3.09
N LEU A 185 5.59 12.00 3.60
CA LEU A 185 5.53 10.57 3.27
C LEU A 185 5.06 10.34 1.84
N VAL A 186 4.05 11.09 1.40
CA VAL A 186 3.61 11.04 0.00
C VAL A 186 4.72 11.58 -0.91
N ALA A 187 5.40 12.66 -0.51
CA ALA A 187 6.55 13.18 -1.23
C ALA A 187 7.64 12.10 -1.38
N ALA A 188 8.01 11.42 -0.29
CA ALA A 188 9.00 10.35 -0.29
C ALA A 188 8.58 9.19 -1.21
N ARG A 189 7.33 8.73 -1.14
CA ARG A 189 6.80 7.68 -2.04
C ARG A 189 6.92 8.08 -3.51
N LEU A 190 6.69 9.35 -3.83
CA LEU A 190 6.79 9.87 -5.19
C LEU A 190 8.23 10.27 -5.59
N GLY A 191 9.23 10.02 -4.74
CA GLY A 191 10.62 10.42 -4.99
C GLY A 191 10.77 11.93 -5.14
N MET A 192 10.09 12.71 -4.28
CA MET A 192 10.12 14.16 -4.25
C MET A 192 10.57 14.65 -2.88
N GLN A 193 11.27 15.78 -2.87
CA GLN A 193 11.44 16.55 -1.64
C GLN A 193 10.10 17.18 -1.22
N PRO A 194 9.83 17.36 0.08
CA PRO A 194 8.56 17.91 0.59
C PRO A 194 8.15 19.24 -0.04
N GLU A 195 9.11 20.13 -0.29
CA GLU A 195 8.88 21.45 -0.88
C GLU A 195 8.47 21.32 -2.35
N THR A 196 9.12 20.39 -3.07
CA THR A 196 8.78 20.08 -4.46
C THR A 196 7.41 19.44 -4.58
N PHE A 197 7.07 18.51 -3.67
CA PHE A 197 5.74 17.94 -3.60
C PHE A 197 4.68 19.01 -3.34
N SER A 198 4.93 19.91 -2.38
CA SER A 198 3.98 20.96 -2.01
C SER A 198 3.70 21.91 -3.18
N ARG A 199 4.77 22.37 -3.88
CA ARG A 199 4.63 23.20 -5.09
C ARG A 199 3.90 22.47 -6.21
N ALA A 200 4.24 21.20 -6.44
CA ALA A 200 3.64 20.40 -7.48
C ALA A 200 2.15 20.10 -7.21
N LEU A 201 1.79 19.88 -5.94
CA LEU A 201 0.41 19.69 -5.51
C LEU A 201 -0.42 20.97 -5.68
N SER A 202 0.13 22.13 -5.36
CA SER A 202 -0.52 23.43 -5.64
C SER A 202 -0.71 23.65 -7.14
N LYS A 203 0.30 23.32 -7.96
CA LYS A 203 0.14 23.42 -9.42
C LYS A 203 -0.93 22.45 -9.95
N LEU A 204 -0.96 21.21 -9.46
CA LEU A 204 -2.00 20.24 -9.82
C LEU A 204 -3.40 20.78 -9.46
N ARG A 205 -3.55 21.38 -8.28
CA ARG A 205 -4.79 22.05 -7.84
C ARG A 205 -5.22 23.12 -8.85
N ASP A 206 -4.31 24.00 -9.23
CA ASP A 206 -4.61 25.12 -10.12
C ASP A 206 -5.00 24.66 -11.54
N GLU A 207 -4.43 23.54 -12.01
CA GLU A 207 -4.66 23.00 -13.36
C GLU A 207 -5.89 22.08 -13.45
N THR A 208 -6.28 21.44 -12.34
CA THR A 208 -7.34 20.40 -12.35
C THR A 208 -8.59 20.79 -11.56
N GLY A 209 -8.51 21.81 -10.71
CA GLY A 209 -9.63 22.26 -9.86
C GLY A 209 -9.90 21.38 -8.64
N ILE A 210 -9.01 20.42 -8.30
CA ILE A 210 -9.15 19.64 -7.07
C ILE A 210 -9.14 20.56 -5.84
N ARG A 211 -9.90 20.21 -4.79
CA ARG A 211 -9.90 20.95 -3.52
C ARG A 211 -9.00 20.23 -2.53
N ILE A 212 -8.23 20.99 -1.76
CA ILE A 212 -7.27 20.45 -0.79
C ILE A 212 -7.56 21.08 0.56
N ASN A 213 -7.98 20.25 1.53
CA ASN A 213 -8.23 20.66 2.89
C ASN A 213 -7.41 19.80 3.87
N GLY A 214 -6.29 20.33 4.34
CA GLY A 214 -5.36 19.58 5.19
C GLY A 214 -4.80 18.35 4.47
N ALA A 215 -5.16 17.17 4.97
CA ALA A 215 -4.82 15.86 4.41
C ALA A 215 -5.90 15.26 3.49
N THR A 216 -7.02 15.97 3.32
CA THR A 216 -8.14 15.54 2.48
C THR A 216 -8.07 16.21 1.12
N ILE A 217 -8.27 15.44 0.06
CA ILE A 217 -8.38 15.90 -1.32
C ILE A 217 -9.77 15.54 -1.83
N GLU A 218 -10.47 16.53 -2.37
CA GLU A 218 -11.84 16.39 -2.89
C GLU A 218 -11.86 16.77 -4.37
N MET A 219 -12.64 16.04 -5.16
CA MET A 219 -12.82 16.31 -6.59
C MET A 219 -14.25 16.00 -7.01
N GLU A 220 -14.84 16.85 -7.86
CA GLU A 220 -16.22 16.69 -8.34
C GLU A 220 -16.32 15.69 -9.50
N SER A 221 -15.28 15.61 -10.33
CA SER A 221 -15.13 14.65 -11.44
C SER A 221 -13.67 14.27 -11.63
N LEU A 222 -13.42 13.09 -12.22
CA LEU A 222 -12.09 12.60 -12.59
C LEU A 222 -11.58 13.19 -13.91
N ASP A 223 -12.44 13.81 -14.73
CA ASP A 223 -12.11 14.15 -16.13
C ASP A 223 -10.86 15.04 -16.24
N GLN A 224 -10.79 16.10 -15.45
CA GLN A 224 -9.69 17.06 -15.53
C GLN A 224 -8.37 16.49 -15.02
N ILE A 225 -8.40 15.75 -13.90
CA ILE A 225 -7.19 15.13 -13.35
C ILE A 225 -6.68 14.02 -14.26
N VAL A 226 -7.55 13.26 -14.92
CA VAL A 226 -7.19 12.26 -15.93
C VAL A 226 -6.55 12.96 -17.14
N ARG A 227 -7.22 13.97 -17.70
CA ARG A 227 -6.70 14.71 -18.85
C ARG A 227 -5.32 15.31 -18.60
N TYR A 228 -5.12 15.90 -17.42
CA TYR A 228 -3.84 16.51 -17.05
C TYR A 228 -2.74 15.48 -16.78
N SER A 229 -3.05 14.47 -15.97
CA SER A 229 -2.04 13.52 -15.45
C SER A 229 -1.64 12.46 -16.47
N CYS A 230 -2.57 12.04 -17.33
CA CYS A 230 -2.33 11.01 -18.34
C CYS A 230 -1.87 11.58 -19.70
N ALA A 231 -1.78 12.91 -19.86
CA ALA A 231 -1.42 13.54 -21.13
C ALA A 231 -0.06 13.11 -21.71
N ALA A 232 0.89 12.75 -20.84
CA ALA A 232 2.22 12.31 -21.23
C ALA A 232 2.34 10.78 -21.37
N CYS A 233 1.29 10.03 -21.08
CA CYS A 233 1.33 8.56 -21.06
C CYS A 233 1.04 7.97 -22.43
N SER A 234 1.65 6.81 -22.71
CA SER A 234 1.43 6.02 -23.94
C SER A 234 0.14 5.18 -23.92
N SER A 235 -0.63 5.22 -22.83
CA SER A 235 -1.80 4.36 -22.60
C SER A 235 -3.05 5.19 -22.27
N ASN A 236 -4.20 4.77 -22.80
CA ASN A 236 -5.49 5.38 -22.47
C ASN A 236 -5.93 5.07 -21.03
N PHE A 237 -6.63 6.02 -20.42
CA PHE A 237 -7.26 5.85 -19.12
C PHE A 237 -8.57 5.03 -19.23
N PRO A 238 -8.90 4.15 -18.26
CA PRO A 238 -8.04 3.71 -17.17
C PRO A 238 -6.96 2.75 -17.69
N CYS A 239 -5.70 3.03 -17.38
CA CYS A 239 -4.59 2.16 -17.77
C CYS A 239 -4.61 0.86 -16.95
N GLN A 240 -3.86 -0.16 -17.41
CA GLN A 240 -3.81 -1.45 -16.72
C GLN A 240 -3.34 -1.34 -15.24
N ASP A 241 -2.62 -0.27 -14.89
CA ASP A 241 -2.09 -0.06 -13.54
C ASP A 241 -3.15 0.37 -12.53
N LEU A 242 -4.25 0.94 -13.02
CA LEU A 242 -5.39 1.32 -12.21
C LEU A 242 -6.38 0.16 -12.02
N LYS A 243 -6.24 -0.91 -12.80
CA LYS A 243 -7.11 -2.09 -12.79
C LYS A 243 -6.61 -3.20 -11.87
N THR A 244 -5.43 -3.03 -11.25
CA THR A 244 -4.78 -4.08 -10.46
C THR A 244 -5.32 -4.19 -9.02
N THR A 245 -6.28 -3.35 -8.67
CA THR A 245 -6.86 -3.20 -7.33
C THR A 245 -8.01 -4.18 -7.03
N SER A 246 -8.11 -5.31 -7.76
CA SER A 246 -9.22 -6.29 -7.63
C SER A 246 -8.80 -7.77 -7.69
#